data_AF-A0A952G9X5-F1
#
_entry.id   AF-A0A952G9X5-F1
#
_cell.length_a   1.000
_cell.length_b   1.000
_cell.length_c   1.000
_cell.angle_alpha   90.00
_cell.angle_beta   90.00
_cell.angle_gamma   90.00
#
_symmetry.space_group_name_H-M   'P 1'
#
loop_
_entity.id
_entity.type
_entity.pdbx_description
1 polymer ?
#
loop_
_entity_poly.entity_id
_entity_poly.type
_entity_poly.pdbx_seq_one_letter_code
_entity_poly.pdbx_strand_id
1 'polypeptide(L)'
;RFGWLHRYEVYATVFQVLVITGWALTKLTHRADRNASSPFSSASFRPSFAGLLILLLLCGGISIKAIGETPFCSMTVYRQQYQMHLFLNRFYTGNLEVNDLGAMSFQRRPGTYVFDLAGLGSVEAQQQKKMDPEWMQSIAKKHNIELAVIYENWWPVPSTWTNLGRICEHRRGFVILGGPCVAVYSINPANNASIQKNLLTFASTLPPGVWYERP
;
A
#
# COMPACT_ATOMS: atom_id res chain seq x y z
N ARG A 1 -3.61 -0.11 17.33
CA ARG A 1 -4.02 -0.36 15.93
C ARG A 1 -2.77 -0.26 15.08
N PHE A 2 -2.45 -1.27 14.26
CA PHE A 2 -1.19 -1.31 13.51
C PHE A 2 -1.26 -0.66 12.11
N GLY A 3 -2.36 0.04 11.79
CA GLY A 3 -2.51 0.83 10.56
C GLY A 3 -2.70 -0.02 9.29
N TRP A 4 -3.25 0.60 8.23
CA TRP A 4 -3.48 0.02 6.90
C TRP A 4 -4.40 -1.21 6.84
N LEU A 5 -5.72 -0.96 6.90
CA LEU A 5 -6.80 -1.95 6.71
C LEU A 5 -6.65 -3.25 7.51
N HIS A 6 -6.29 -3.13 8.79
CA HIS A 6 -6.22 -4.27 9.70
C HIS A 6 -5.29 -5.42 9.24
N ARG A 7 -4.30 -5.10 8.38
CA ARG A 7 -3.45 -6.10 7.72
C ARG A 7 -2.66 -6.98 8.69
N TYR A 8 -2.35 -6.46 9.88
CA TYR A 8 -1.55 -7.18 10.87
C TYR A 8 -2.40 -8.02 11.83
N GLU A 9 -3.65 -7.60 12.03
CA GLU A 9 -4.63 -8.28 12.87
C GLU A 9 -5.01 -9.66 12.30
N VAL A 10 -4.84 -9.87 10.98
CA VAL A 10 -4.94 -11.18 10.33
C VAL A 10 -3.90 -12.16 10.87
N TYR A 11 -2.65 -11.75 11.08
CA TYR A 11 -1.62 -12.67 11.60
C TYR A 11 -1.96 -13.17 13.00
N ALA A 12 -2.47 -12.28 13.87
CA ALA A 12 -2.93 -12.65 15.20
C ALA A 12 -4.11 -13.65 15.13
N THR A 13 -5.04 -13.43 14.20
CA THR A 13 -6.19 -14.33 13.99
C THR A 13 -5.75 -15.71 13.52
N VAL A 14 -4.84 -15.78 12.53
CA VAL A 14 -4.29 -17.05 12.02
C VAL A 14 -3.54 -17.79 13.13
N PHE A 15 -2.69 -17.09 13.90
CA PHE A 15 -1.96 -17.68 15.01
C PHE A 15 -2.89 -18.30 16.06
N GLN A 16 -3.98 -17.60 16.41
CA GLN A 16 -4.98 -18.12 17.35
C GLN A 16 -5.67 -19.37 16.81
N VAL A 17 -6.08 -19.39 15.54
CA VAL A 17 -6.67 -20.57 14.92
C VAL A 17 -5.74 -21.77 15.00
N LEU A 18 -4.44 -21.58 14.75
CA LEU A 18 -3.44 -22.65 14.85
C LEU A 18 -3.29 -23.16 16.29
N VAL A 19 -3.23 -22.27 17.29
CA VAL A 19 -3.15 -22.66 18.71
C VAL A 19 -4.39 -23.44 19.15
N ILE A 20 -5.58 -22.98 18.77
CA ILE A 20 -6.85 -23.63 19.09
C ILE A 20 -6.92 -25.02 18.45
N THR A 21 -6.57 -25.11 17.16
CA THR A 21 -6.62 -26.36 16.41
C THR A 21 -5.60 -27.36 16.93
N GLY A 22 -4.36 -26.94 17.20
CA GLY A 22 -3.32 -27.78 17.78
C GLY A 22 -3.68 -28.27 19.19
N TRP A 23 -4.25 -27.39 20.02
CA TRP A 23 -4.73 -27.78 21.35
C TRP A 23 -5.89 -28.78 21.27
N ALA A 24 -6.85 -28.58 20.35
CA ALA A 24 -7.95 -29.51 20.14
C ALA A 24 -7.44 -30.89 19.66
N LEU A 25 -6.53 -30.91 18.69
CA LEU A 25 -5.95 -32.14 18.14
C LEU A 25 -5.16 -32.92 19.19
N THR A 26 -4.30 -32.28 19.97
CA THR A 26 -3.53 -32.96 21.05
C THR A 26 -4.44 -33.58 22.11
N LYS A 27 -5.57 -32.94 22.42
CA LYS A 27 -6.57 -33.50 23.35
C LYS A 27 -7.37 -34.66 22.76
N LEU A 28 -7.56 -34.71 21.45
CA LEU A 28 -8.17 -35.83 20.73
C LEU A 28 -7.21 -37.03 20.64
N THR A 29 -5.94 -36.80 20.31
CA THR A 29 -4.93 -37.87 20.15
C THR A 29 -4.52 -38.51 21.46
N HIS A 30 -4.27 -37.73 22.53
CA HIS A 30 -3.95 -38.28 23.87
C HIS A 30 -5.10 -39.10 24.50
N ARG A 31 -6.31 -39.03 23.95
CA ARG A 31 -7.48 -39.81 24.40
C ARG A 31 -7.72 -41.09 23.60
N ALA A 32 -7.22 -41.20 22.37
CA ALA A 32 -7.24 -42.47 21.63
C ALA A 32 -6.50 -43.59 22.40
N ASP A 33 -5.53 -43.20 23.24
CA ASP A 33 -4.77 -44.09 24.12
C ASP A 33 -5.42 -44.41 25.48
N ARG A 34 -6.57 -43.80 25.86
CA ARG A 34 -7.21 -44.03 27.18
C ARG A 34 -8.73 -44.16 27.07
N ASN A 35 -9.24 -45.36 27.35
CA ASN A 35 -10.67 -45.72 27.47
C ASN A 35 -11.43 -44.87 28.51
N ALA A 36 -11.75 -43.60 28.21
CA ALA A 36 -12.53 -42.75 29.10
C ALA A 36 -13.39 -41.70 28.38
N SER A 37 -14.57 -41.48 28.96
CA SER A 37 -15.70 -40.60 28.60
C SER A 37 -15.39 -39.26 27.90
N SER A 38 -16.40 -38.77 27.17
CA SER A 38 -16.36 -37.66 26.20
C SER A 38 -15.49 -36.46 26.61
N PRO A 39 -14.78 -35.83 25.64
CA PRO A 39 -13.87 -34.73 25.92
C PRO A 39 -14.54 -33.47 26.50
N PHE A 40 -15.85 -33.34 26.31
CA PHE A 40 -16.63 -32.19 26.74
C PHE A 40 -17.07 -32.25 28.21
N SER A 41 -16.76 -33.32 28.95
CA SER A 41 -17.22 -33.50 30.34
C SER A 41 -16.24 -33.02 31.42
N SER A 42 -14.96 -32.77 31.11
CA SER A 42 -13.99 -32.33 32.12
C SER A 42 -14.15 -30.84 32.44
N ALA A 43 -14.29 -30.51 33.72
CA ALA A 43 -14.55 -29.15 34.24
C ALA A 43 -13.50 -28.09 33.80
N SER A 44 -12.27 -28.51 33.50
CA SER A 44 -11.17 -27.64 33.04
C SER A 44 -11.13 -27.41 31.52
N PHE A 45 -11.85 -28.18 30.72
CA PHE A 45 -11.85 -28.06 29.25
C PHE A 45 -12.76 -26.91 28.75
N ARG A 46 -13.91 -26.74 29.42
CA ARG A 46 -14.94 -25.76 29.06
C ARG A 46 -14.48 -24.29 29.13
N PRO A 47 -13.82 -23.81 30.21
CA PRO A 47 -13.42 -22.41 30.29
C PRO A 47 -12.26 -22.06 29.34
N SER A 48 -11.29 -22.96 29.13
CA SER A 48 -10.17 -22.72 28.21
C SER A 48 -10.63 -22.66 26.75
N PHE A 49 -11.53 -23.56 26.34
CA PHE A 49 -12.09 -23.54 25.00
C PHE A 49 -13.00 -22.32 24.76
N ALA A 50 -13.85 -21.98 25.74
CA ALA A 50 -14.69 -20.79 25.66
C ALA A 50 -13.87 -19.50 25.58
N GLY A 51 -12.80 -19.37 26.39
CA GLY A 51 -11.89 -18.23 26.33
C GLY A 51 -11.20 -18.08 24.98
N LEU A 52 -10.74 -19.19 24.41
CA LEU A 52 -10.14 -19.21 23.07
C LEU A 52 -11.14 -18.87 21.96
N LEU A 53 -12.38 -19.36 22.05
CA LEU A 53 -13.44 -19.03 21.10
C LEU A 53 -13.83 -17.55 21.17
N ILE A 54 -13.94 -16.99 22.39
CA ILE A 54 -14.21 -15.56 22.58
C ILE A 54 -13.08 -14.73 21.98
N LEU A 55 -11.82 -15.11 22.21
CA LEU A 55 -10.67 -14.42 21.63
C LEU A 55 -10.70 -14.47 20.10
N LEU A 56 -11.01 -15.64 19.52
CA LEU A 56 -11.17 -15.82 18.08
C LEU A 56 -12.30 -14.94 17.52
N LEU A 57 -13.43 -14.82 18.21
CA LEU A 57 -14.54 -13.96 17.79
C LEU A 57 -14.15 -12.47 17.86
N LEU A 58 -13.43 -12.06 18.90
CA LEU A 58 -12.94 -10.68 19.04
C LEU A 58 -11.92 -10.32 17.95
N CYS A 59 -10.98 -11.22 17.64
CA CYS A 59 -9.98 -11.00 16.59
C CYS A 59 -10.57 -11.17 15.18
N GLY A 60 -11.43 -12.17 14.97
CA GLY A 60 -12.13 -12.41 13.71
C GLY A 60 -13.14 -11.32 13.36
N GLY A 61 -13.75 -10.66 14.36
CA GLY A 61 -14.61 -9.49 14.13
C GLY A 61 -13.90 -8.34 13.41
N ILE A 62 -12.58 -8.20 13.63
CA ILE A 62 -11.76 -7.21 12.91
C ILE A 62 -11.64 -7.58 11.42
N SER A 63 -11.49 -8.87 11.10
CA SER A 63 -11.46 -9.35 9.72
C SER A 63 -12.80 -9.13 9.00
N ILE A 64 -13.94 -9.31 9.70
CA ILE A 64 -15.27 -9.00 9.15
C ILE A 64 -15.38 -7.50 8.81
N LYS A 65 -14.89 -6.63 9.69
CA LYS A 65 -14.84 -5.18 9.43
C LYS A 65 -14.00 -4.87 8.19
N ALA A 66 -12.84 -5.51 8.04
CA ALA A 66 -11.97 -5.32 6.87
C ALA A 66 -12.67 -5.75 5.56
N ILE A 67 -13.46 -6.82 5.57
CA ILE A 67 -14.29 -7.23 4.42
C ILE A 67 -15.28 -6.11 4.05
N GLY A 68 -15.96 -5.52 5.03
CA GLY A 68 -16.88 -4.41 4.80
C GLY A 68 -16.20 -3.13 4.29
N GLU A 69 -14.97 -2.87 4.72
CA GLU A 69 -14.16 -1.71 4.30
C GLU A 69 -13.48 -1.90 2.93
N THR A 70 -13.34 -3.15 2.48
CA THR A 70 -12.59 -3.50 1.27
C THR A 70 -13.12 -2.79 0.02
N PRO A 71 -14.43 -2.82 -0.32
CA PRO A 71 -14.92 -2.16 -1.54
C PRO A 71 -14.60 -0.66 -1.57
N PHE A 72 -14.70 0.01 -0.42
CA PHE A 72 -14.39 1.43 -0.30
C PHE A 72 -12.88 1.70 -0.45
N CYS A 73 -12.04 0.88 0.18
CA CYS A 73 -10.58 0.98 0.04
C CYS A 73 -10.14 0.68 -1.40
N SER A 74 -10.72 -0.33 -2.06
CA SER A 74 -10.44 -0.61 -3.47
C SER A 74 -10.81 0.56 -4.38
N MET A 75 -11.92 1.25 -4.08
CA MET A 75 -12.33 2.45 -4.82
C MET A 75 -11.31 3.59 -4.69
N THR A 76 -10.71 3.80 -3.51
CA THR A 76 -9.71 4.86 -3.32
C THR A 76 -8.41 4.55 -4.07
N VAL A 77 -7.97 3.29 -4.07
CA VAL A 77 -6.82 2.85 -4.90
C VAL A 77 -7.11 2.98 -6.40
N TYR A 78 -8.34 2.67 -6.82
CA TYR A 78 -8.77 2.87 -8.21
C TYR A 78 -8.72 4.34 -8.65
N ARG A 79 -9.05 5.26 -7.75
CA ARG A 79 -9.15 6.69 -8.05
C ARG A 79 -7.81 7.42 -7.95
N GLN A 80 -6.85 6.96 -7.16
CA GLN A 80 -5.54 7.60 -7.05
C GLN A 80 -4.43 6.79 -7.75
N GLN A 81 -4.05 5.62 -7.23
CA GLN A 81 -2.89 4.83 -7.68
C GLN A 81 -3.10 4.26 -9.08
N TYR A 82 -4.31 3.74 -9.34
CA TYR A 82 -4.63 3.23 -10.66
C TYR A 82 -4.74 4.35 -11.70
N GLN A 83 -5.22 5.54 -11.33
CA GLN A 83 -5.19 6.70 -12.24
C GLN A 83 -3.75 7.14 -12.53
N MET A 84 -2.86 7.14 -11.53
CA MET A 84 -1.43 7.39 -11.78
C MET A 84 -0.83 6.32 -12.70
N HIS A 85 -1.16 5.05 -12.52
CA HIS A 85 -0.77 3.98 -13.44
C HIS A 85 -1.24 4.26 -14.87
N LEU A 86 -2.49 4.70 -15.07
CA LEU A 86 -3.02 5.04 -16.39
C LEU A 86 -2.32 6.24 -17.01
N PHE A 87 -2.09 7.31 -16.25
CA PHE A 87 -1.32 8.47 -16.69
C PHE A 87 0.05 8.03 -17.17
N LEU A 88 0.79 7.31 -16.33
CA LEU A 88 2.12 6.84 -16.65
C LEU A 88 2.10 5.98 -17.90
N ASN A 89 1.23 4.98 -18.02
CA ASN A 89 1.24 4.06 -19.17
C ASN A 89 0.81 4.69 -20.50
N ARG A 90 -0.10 5.66 -20.46
CA ARG A 90 -0.63 6.31 -21.66
C ARG A 90 0.17 7.53 -22.10
N PHE A 91 0.73 8.29 -21.16
CA PHE A 91 1.25 9.62 -21.42
C PHE A 91 2.74 9.81 -21.10
N TYR A 92 3.40 8.84 -20.46
CA TYR A 92 4.81 8.98 -20.09
C TYR A 92 5.62 7.70 -20.37
N THR A 93 6.75 7.83 -21.07
CA THR A 93 7.57 6.69 -21.49
C THR A 93 8.96 6.67 -20.87
N GLY A 94 9.39 7.79 -20.30
CA GLY A 94 10.71 7.94 -19.70
C GLY A 94 10.85 7.18 -18.37
N ASN A 95 12.06 7.22 -17.84
CA ASN A 95 12.36 6.71 -16.51
C ASN A 95 11.74 7.61 -15.45
N LEU A 96 11.17 6.98 -14.42
CA LEU A 96 10.48 7.70 -13.37
C LEU A 96 10.90 7.26 -11.99
N GLU A 97 10.69 8.15 -11.03
CA GLU A 97 10.81 7.90 -9.61
C GLU A 97 9.42 7.87 -8.98
N VAL A 98 9.19 6.90 -8.09
CA VAL A 98 7.94 6.76 -7.35
C VAL A 98 8.23 6.41 -5.90
N ASN A 99 7.31 6.72 -4.99
CA ASN A 99 7.38 6.21 -3.62
C ASN A 99 6.26 5.24 -3.24
N ASP A 100 5.27 5.09 -4.13
CA ASP A 100 4.22 4.07 -4.05
C ASP A 100 4.34 3.20 -5.30
N LEU A 101 5.25 2.21 -5.22
CA LEU A 101 5.70 1.42 -6.36
C LEU A 101 4.56 0.67 -7.06
N GLY A 102 3.61 0.14 -6.28
CA GLY A 102 2.64 -0.90 -6.66
C GLY A 102 2.10 -0.81 -8.09
N ALA A 103 0.94 -0.20 -8.28
CA ALA A 103 0.33 -0.11 -9.61
C ALA A 103 1.18 0.70 -10.60
N MET A 104 1.95 1.68 -10.12
CA MET A 104 2.72 2.60 -10.97
C MET A 104 3.86 1.91 -11.73
N SER A 105 4.39 0.80 -11.21
CA SER A 105 5.41 -0.04 -11.89
C SER A 105 4.82 -1.12 -12.81
N PHE A 106 3.53 -1.41 -12.69
CA PHE A 106 2.90 -2.49 -13.44
C PHE A 106 2.69 -2.14 -14.91
N GLN A 107 2.96 -3.11 -15.80
CA GLN A 107 2.75 -3.02 -17.26
C GLN A 107 3.44 -1.84 -17.96
N ARG A 108 4.50 -1.30 -17.35
CA ARG A 108 5.34 -0.29 -17.98
C ARG A 108 5.96 -0.83 -19.27
N ARG A 109 6.26 0.07 -20.20
CA ARG A 109 6.88 -0.29 -21.47
C ARG A 109 8.23 -0.96 -21.22
N PRO A 110 8.61 -1.99 -22.00
CA PRO A 110 9.93 -2.58 -21.90
C PRO A 110 11.03 -1.51 -22.01
N GLY A 111 12.01 -1.57 -21.11
CA GLY A 111 13.11 -0.61 -21.04
C GLY A 111 12.82 0.66 -20.21
N THR A 112 11.60 0.86 -19.71
CA THR A 112 11.33 1.93 -18.74
C THR A 112 11.85 1.54 -17.35
N TYR A 113 12.73 2.36 -16.79
CA TYR A 113 13.17 2.20 -15.41
C TYR A 113 12.24 2.92 -14.42
N VAL A 114 11.89 2.22 -13.34
CA VAL A 114 11.08 2.76 -12.23
C VAL A 114 11.92 2.67 -10.96
N PHE A 115 12.37 3.83 -10.46
CA PHE A 115 13.09 3.90 -9.20
C PHE A 115 12.10 3.99 -8.04
N ASP A 116 12.22 3.09 -7.07
CA ASP A 116 11.40 3.06 -5.87
C ASP A 116 12.11 3.73 -4.70
N LEU A 117 11.68 4.93 -4.35
CA LEU A 117 12.20 5.68 -3.20
C LEU A 117 12.02 4.94 -1.87
N ALA A 118 10.98 4.13 -1.71
CA ALA A 118 10.72 3.39 -0.48
C ALA A 118 11.64 2.16 -0.33
N GLY A 119 12.38 1.79 -1.38
CA GLY A 119 13.37 0.71 -1.35
C GLY A 119 12.79 -0.72 -1.36
N LEU A 120 11.52 -0.90 -1.69
CA LEU A 120 10.93 -2.23 -1.92
C LEU A 120 11.41 -2.82 -3.25
N GLY A 121 11.52 -1.97 -4.27
CA GLY A 121 11.97 -2.33 -5.62
C GLY A 121 13.35 -1.81 -6.00
N SER A 122 14.03 -1.06 -5.14
CA SER A 122 15.33 -0.43 -5.44
C SER A 122 16.30 -0.58 -4.27
N VAL A 123 17.28 -1.48 -4.42
CA VAL A 123 18.29 -1.77 -3.39
C VAL A 123 19.09 -0.52 -3.02
N GLU A 124 19.36 0.37 -3.96
CA GLU A 124 20.09 1.62 -3.71
C GLU A 124 19.33 2.51 -2.72
N ALA A 125 18.00 2.60 -2.82
CA ALA A 125 17.17 3.28 -1.83
C ALA A 125 17.16 2.51 -0.50
N GLN A 126 17.00 1.18 -0.54
CA GLN A 126 17.00 0.35 0.68
C GLN A 126 18.27 0.51 1.54
N GLN A 127 19.43 0.66 0.90
CA GLN A 127 20.72 0.81 1.57
C GLN A 127 21.02 2.26 2.01
N GLN A 128 20.25 3.22 1.52
CA GLN A 128 20.49 4.62 1.81
C GLN A 128 20.03 4.99 3.22
N LYS A 129 20.96 5.48 4.05
CA LYS A 129 20.65 5.90 5.43
C LYS A 129 20.00 7.29 5.51
N LYS A 130 20.34 8.18 4.57
CA LYS A 130 19.85 9.56 4.52
C LYS A 130 19.40 9.89 3.10
N MET A 131 18.10 10.08 2.93
CA MET A 131 17.48 10.42 1.65
C MET A 131 17.14 11.92 1.66
N ASP A 132 18.16 12.75 1.49
CA ASP A 132 18.02 14.21 1.41
C ASP A 132 17.79 14.67 -0.05
N PRO A 133 17.44 15.94 -0.28
CA PRO A 133 17.21 16.45 -1.63
C PRO A 133 18.40 16.23 -2.57
N GLU A 134 19.63 16.39 -2.06
CA GLU A 134 20.86 16.18 -2.82
C GLU A 134 20.97 14.73 -3.30
N TRP A 135 20.66 13.77 -2.43
CA TRP A 135 20.64 12.36 -2.80
C TRP A 135 19.56 12.07 -3.86
N MET A 136 18.33 12.56 -3.69
CA MET A 136 17.26 12.37 -4.69
C MET A 136 17.67 12.92 -6.05
N GLN A 137 18.27 14.12 -6.09
CA GLN A 137 18.78 14.73 -7.31
C GLN A 137 19.90 13.88 -7.95
N SER A 138 20.77 13.27 -7.13
CA SER A 138 21.85 12.40 -7.60
C SER A 138 21.34 11.10 -8.22
N ILE A 139 20.32 10.49 -7.61
CA ILE A 139 19.64 9.29 -8.10
C ILE A 139 18.94 9.58 -9.42
N ALA A 140 18.19 10.68 -9.46
CA ALA A 140 17.50 11.09 -10.68
C ALA A 140 18.48 11.29 -11.84
N LYS A 141 19.61 11.95 -11.59
CA LYS A 141 20.67 12.14 -12.58
C LYS A 141 21.30 10.82 -13.02
N LYS A 142 21.63 9.94 -12.06
CA LYS A 142 22.28 8.65 -12.31
C LYS A 142 21.44 7.74 -13.20
N HIS A 143 20.12 7.72 -12.98
CA HIS A 143 19.19 6.83 -13.67
C HIS A 143 18.43 7.50 -14.81
N ASN A 144 18.83 8.71 -15.20
CA ASN A 144 18.18 9.53 -16.23
C ASN A 144 16.67 9.67 -16.01
N ILE A 145 16.27 9.90 -14.76
CA ILE A 145 14.89 10.10 -14.36
C ILE A 145 14.49 11.53 -14.71
N GLU A 146 13.34 11.68 -15.37
CA GLU A 146 12.83 13.01 -15.75
C GLU A 146 11.50 13.35 -15.06
N LEU A 147 10.84 12.36 -14.46
CA LEU A 147 9.55 12.49 -13.80
C LEU A 147 9.58 11.83 -12.42
N ALA A 148 9.05 12.50 -11.40
CA ALA A 148 8.77 11.88 -10.11
C ALA A 148 7.28 11.94 -9.80
N VAL A 149 6.73 10.84 -9.30
CA VAL A 149 5.33 10.72 -8.87
C VAL A 149 5.32 10.30 -7.41
N ILE A 150 5.07 11.27 -6.52
CA ILE A 150 5.34 11.08 -5.09
C ILE A 150 4.30 11.71 -4.17
N TYR A 151 4.21 11.18 -2.95
CA TYR A 151 3.61 11.88 -1.81
C TYR A 151 4.61 12.88 -1.23
N GLU A 152 4.39 14.19 -1.44
CA GLU A 152 5.30 15.26 -1.02
C GLU A 152 5.62 15.23 0.48
N ASN A 153 4.64 14.91 1.31
CA ASN A 153 4.79 14.90 2.77
C ASN A 153 5.70 13.76 3.27
N TRP A 154 6.13 12.84 2.40
CA TRP A 154 7.02 11.73 2.76
C TRP A 154 8.47 12.01 2.41
N TRP A 155 8.75 13.00 1.55
CA TRP A 155 10.07 13.19 0.95
C TRP A 155 10.52 14.64 0.97
N PRO A 156 11.81 14.91 1.24
CA PRO A 156 12.37 16.23 1.09
C PRO A 156 12.65 16.50 -0.40
N VAL A 157 11.59 16.85 -1.14
CA VAL A 157 11.66 17.06 -2.60
C VAL A 157 12.67 18.15 -2.96
N PRO A 158 13.59 17.93 -3.92
CA PRO A 158 14.52 18.95 -4.37
C PRO A 158 13.83 20.20 -4.89
N SER A 159 14.30 21.39 -4.45
CA SER A 159 13.76 22.69 -4.87
C SER A 159 13.96 22.98 -6.36
N THR A 160 14.88 22.26 -7.00
CA THR A 160 15.11 22.26 -8.46
C THR A 160 14.00 21.58 -9.24
N TRP A 161 13.19 20.72 -8.61
CA TRP A 161 12.12 20.01 -9.29
C TRP A 161 10.91 20.92 -9.43
N THR A 162 10.29 20.88 -10.62
CA THR A 162 9.09 21.68 -10.89
C THR A 162 7.85 20.85 -10.58
N ASN A 163 7.04 21.31 -9.62
CA ASN A 163 5.72 20.73 -9.37
C ASN A 163 4.81 21.03 -10.57
N LEU A 164 4.26 19.99 -11.20
CA LEU A 164 3.34 20.06 -12.33
C LEU A 164 1.87 19.87 -11.92
N GLY A 165 1.63 19.66 -10.64
CA GLY A 165 0.32 19.53 -10.01
C GLY A 165 0.14 18.17 -9.34
N ARG A 166 -1.07 17.94 -8.85
CA ARG A 166 -1.38 16.80 -7.99
C ARG A 166 -2.66 16.11 -8.45
N ILE A 167 -2.72 14.80 -8.27
CA ILE A 167 -3.96 14.02 -8.39
C ILE A 167 -4.44 13.73 -6.97
N CYS A 168 -5.61 14.26 -6.64
CA CYS A 168 -6.15 14.28 -5.28
C CYS A 168 -7.48 13.55 -5.19
N GLU A 169 -7.73 12.90 -4.04
CA GLU A 169 -9.01 12.29 -3.70
C GLU A 169 -9.54 12.75 -2.33
N HIS A 170 -10.86 12.69 -2.19
CA HIS A 170 -11.60 13.06 -1.01
C HIS A 170 -11.18 12.28 0.25
N ARG A 171 -11.13 12.99 1.39
CA ARG A 171 -10.47 12.54 2.62
C ARG A 171 -11.14 11.40 3.39
N ARG A 172 -12.33 10.92 2.98
CA ARG A 172 -13.11 9.97 3.79
C ARG A 172 -12.52 8.55 3.86
N GLY A 173 -11.36 8.27 3.24
CA GLY A 173 -10.83 6.90 3.10
C GLY A 173 -9.33 6.69 3.13
N PHE A 174 -8.55 7.49 3.86
CA PHE A 174 -7.11 7.24 4.06
C PHE A 174 -6.77 6.05 4.95
N VAL A 175 -7.62 5.02 4.96
CA VAL A 175 -7.29 3.77 5.66
C VAL A 175 -6.09 3.12 5.00
N ILE A 176 -5.92 3.25 3.67
CA ILE A 176 -4.85 2.57 2.93
C ILE A 176 -3.94 3.45 2.05
N LEU A 177 -4.34 4.69 1.74
CA LEU A 177 -3.52 5.60 0.92
C LEU A 177 -2.39 6.23 1.74
N GLY A 178 -1.32 6.66 1.07
CA GLY A 178 -0.22 7.38 1.70
C GLY A 178 -0.54 8.85 2.02
N GLY A 179 -1.55 9.41 1.37
CA GLY A 179 -1.99 10.79 1.53
C GLY A 179 -3.17 11.17 0.61
N PRO A 180 -3.70 12.40 0.76
CA PRO A 180 -4.80 12.92 -0.05
C PRO A 180 -4.47 13.06 -1.52
N CYS A 181 -3.21 13.34 -1.82
CA CYS A 181 -2.76 13.76 -3.13
C CYS A 181 -1.43 13.09 -3.46
N VAL A 182 -1.26 12.71 -4.71
CA VAL A 182 0.02 12.31 -5.28
C VAL A 182 0.45 13.41 -6.25
N ALA A 183 1.64 13.96 -6.01
CA ALA A 183 2.21 15.03 -6.82
C ALA A 183 2.99 14.47 -8.00
N VAL A 184 2.97 15.22 -9.11
CA VAL A 184 3.78 14.96 -10.30
C VAL A 184 4.81 16.07 -10.41
N TYR A 185 6.08 15.68 -10.38
CA TYR A 185 7.21 16.58 -10.54
C TYR A 185 7.95 16.30 -11.83
N SER A 186 8.37 17.37 -12.49
CA SER A 186 9.37 17.29 -13.54
C SER A 186 10.75 17.64 -12.98
N ILE A 187 11.70 16.77 -13.28
CA ILE A 187 13.10 16.91 -12.86
C ILE A 187 13.88 17.75 -13.87
N ASN A 188 13.48 17.71 -15.14
CA ASN A 188 14.10 18.48 -16.22
C ASN A 188 13.16 19.60 -16.72
N PRO A 189 13.51 20.88 -16.51
CA PRO A 189 12.69 22.01 -16.96
C PRO A 189 12.32 21.98 -18.45
N ALA A 190 13.18 21.40 -19.30
CA ALA A 190 12.93 21.31 -20.74
C ALA A 190 11.66 20.49 -21.08
N ASN A 191 11.28 19.54 -20.21
CA ASN A 191 10.15 18.65 -20.42
C ASN A 191 8.85 19.16 -19.76
N ASN A 192 8.92 20.23 -18.96
CA ASN A 192 7.80 20.75 -18.17
C ASN A 192 6.55 20.98 -19.02
N ALA A 193 6.68 21.69 -20.15
CA ALA A 193 5.54 22.03 -21.00
C ALA A 193 4.87 20.78 -21.61
N SER A 194 5.68 19.79 -22.03
CA SER A 194 5.19 18.56 -22.62
C SER A 194 4.45 17.70 -21.58
N ILE A 195 5.07 17.48 -20.42
CA ILE A 195 4.48 16.68 -19.34
C ILE A 195 3.24 17.38 -18.79
N GLN A 196 3.27 18.70 -18.60
CA GLN A 196 2.12 19.48 -18.15
C GLN A 196 0.93 19.33 -19.11
N LYS A 197 1.16 19.44 -20.42
CA LYS A 197 0.11 19.25 -21.44
C LYS A 197 -0.50 17.86 -21.34
N ASN A 198 0.35 16.84 -21.21
CA ASN A 198 -0.09 15.45 -21.06
C ASN A 198 -0.89 15.24 -19.77
N LEU A 199 -0.46 15.82 -18.66
CA LEU A 199 -1.13 15.74 -17.37
C LEU A 199 -2.51 16.43 -17.40
N LEU A 200 -2.61 17.61 -18.01
CA LEU A 200 -3.88 18.31 -18.21
C LEU A 200 -4.84 17.53 -19.13
N THR A 201 -4.30 16.91 -20.19
CA THR A 201 -5.09 16.03 -21.07
C THR A 201 -5.62 14.84 -20.29
N PHE A 202 -4.77 14.18 -19.49
CA PHE A 202 -5.17 13.08 -18.63
C PHE A 202 -6.18 13.51 -17.55
N ALA A 203 -6.01 14.69 -16.95
CA ALA A 203 -6.89 15.23 -15.93
C ALA A 203 -8.35 15.33 -16.40
N SER A 204 -8.58 15.59 -17.69
CA SER A 204 -9.92 15.60 -18.29
C SER A 204 -10.60 14.23 -18.35
N THR A 205 -9.85 13.15 -18.14
CA THR A 205 -10.33 11.75 -18.17
C THR A 205 -10.57 11.15 -16.78
N LEU A 206 -10.31 11.93 -15.73
CA LEU A 206 -10.41 11.45 -14.34
C LEU A 206 -11.86 11.06 -13.99
N PRO A 207 -12.06 9.93 -13.29
CA PRO A 207 -13.39 9.53 -12.85
C PRO A 207 -13.91 10.43 -11.71
N PRO A 208 -15.22 10.40 -11.42
CA PRO A 208 -15.77 11.13 -10.27
C PRO A 208 -15.12 10.74 -8.94
N GLY A 209 -14.81 11.76 -8.12
CA GLY A 209 -14.22 11.60 -6.79
C GLY A 209 -12.71 11.82 -6.72
N VAL A 210 -12.05 11.95 -7.86
CA VAL A 210 -10.64 12.37 -7.99
C VAL A 210 -10.57 13.63 -8.85
N TRP A 211 -9.64 14.53 -8.54
CA TRP A 211 -9.43 15.76 -9.31
C TRP A 211 -7.95 16.05 -9.47
N TYR A 212 -7.64 16.87 -10.48
CA TYR A 212 -6.33 17.47 -10.64
C TYR A 212 -6.29 18.82 -9.92
N GLU A 213 -5.30 19.00 -9.07
CA GLU A 213 -4.97 20.25 -8.39
C GLU A 213 -3.75 20.87 -9.06
N ARG A 214 -3.84 22.17 -9.38
CA ARG A 214 -2.71 22.91 -9.96
C ARG A 214 -1.59 23.08 -8.91
N PRO A 215 -0.33 23.28 -9.33
CA PRO A 215 0.81 23.48 -8.43
C PRO A 215 0.55 24.48 -7.31
#